data_AF-A0A7C5GBR5-F1
#
_entry.id   AF-A0A7C5GBR5-F1
#
_cell.length_a   1.000
_cell.length_b   1.000
_cell.length_c   1.000
_cell.angle_alpha   90.00
_cell.angle_beta   90.00
_cell.angle_gamma   90.00
#
_symmetry.space_group_name_H-M   'P 1'
#
loop_
_entity.id
_entity.type
_entity.pdbx_description
1 polymer ?
#
loop_
_entity_poly.entity_id
_entity_poly.type
_entity_poly.pdbx_seq_one_letter_code
_entity_poly.pdbx_strand_id
1 'polypeptide(L)'
;MVHCDWPDIHYAPGRRVINHNCERNRPLGLVQHLQELVDAQAARANTHAVILKVQSGDGRVAFKGSAGHATPNTRFPIASIAKMFTATLIMQLVESGHIDLDETVQSILPDTDLSGLLVVKDTDHSATLTIRHLLHQTSGLADYYESELAADL
;
A
#
# COMPACT_ATOMS: atom_id res chain seq x y z
N MET A 1 -18.75 6.43 -18.29
CA MET A 1 -17.58 5.56 -18.48
C MET A 1 -16.76 6.17 -19.60
N VAL A 2 -15.66 6.88 -19.28
CA VAL A 2 -14.80 7.48 -20.31
C VAL A 2 -13.52 6.66 -20.34
N HIS A 3 -13.37 5.93 -21.44
CA HIS A 3 -12.19 5.14 -21.76
C HIS A 3 -11.07 6.11 -22.18
N CYS A 4 -9.92 6.06 -21.51
CA CYS A 4 -8.73 6.77 -21.93
C CYS A 4 -7.74 5.74 -22.45
N ASP A 5 -7.76 5.50 -23.76
CA ASP A 5 -6.69 4.78 -24.45
C ASP A 5 -5.44 5.66 -24.54
N TRP A 6 -4.29 5.05 -24.26
CA TRP A 6 -2.96 5.66 -24.34
C TRP A 6 -2.29 5.20 -25.64
N PRO A 7 -1.69 6.08 -26.46
CA PRO A 7 -0.78 5.62 -27.51
C PRO A 7 0.59 5.27 -26.91
N ASP A 8 1.26 4.28 -27.49
CA ASP A 8 2.63 3.87 -27.13
C ASP A 8 3.61 5.04 -27.29
N ILE A 9 4.30 5.43 -26.22
CA ILE A 9 5.29 6.52 -26.23
C ILE A 9 6.68 5.94 -26.02
N HIS A 10 7.51 6.00 -27.07
CA HIS A 10 8.95 5.82 -26.97
C HIS A 10 9.57 6.91 -26.08
N TYR A 11 10.20 6.50 -24.98
CA TYR A 11 10.84 7.38 -24.01
C TYR A 11 12.16 7.94 -24.54
N ALA A 12 12.29 9.27 -24.58
CA ALA A 12 13.56 9.97 -24.76
C ALA A 12 13.91 10.72 -23.45
N PRO A 13 15.10 10.50 -22.86
CA PRO A 13 15.47 11.15 -21.60
C PRO A 13 15.63 12.67 -21.80
N GLY A 14 14.97 13.48 -20.95
CA GLY A 14 15.18 14.93 -20.88
C GLY A 14 14.06 15.83 -21.42
N ARG A 15 12.90 15.30 -21.85
CA ARG A 15 11.73 16.14 -22.19
C ARG A 15 10.62 16.04 -21.14
N ARG A 16 10.18 17.21 -20.66
CA ARG A 16 8.91 17.39 -19.95
C ARG A 16 7.77 16.85 -20.82
N VAL A 17 7.06 15.83 -20.36
CA VAL A 17 5.79 15.41 -20.96
C VAL A 17 4.67 15.98 -20.09
N ILE A 18 4.22 17.18 -20.43
CA ILE A 18 2.97 17.74 -19.90
C ILE A 18 1.88 17.26 -20.86
N ASN A 19 1.06 16.29 -20.45
CA ASN A 19 -0.03 15.80 -21.29
C ASN A 19 -1.19 16.82 -21.25
N HIS A 20 -1.32 17.63 -22.31
CA HIS A 20 -2.25 18.75 -22.39
C HIS A 20 -3.73 18.38 -22.64
N ASN A 21 -4.12 17.10 -22.65
CA ASN A 21 -5.47 16.70 -23.09
C ASN A 21 -6.52 16.50 -21.98
N CYS A 22 -6.41 17.19 -20.84
CA CYS A 22 -7.49 17.24 -19.84
C CYS A 22 -7.64 18.66 -19.22
N GLU A 23 -7.57 19.69 -20.07
CA GLU A 23 -7.58 21.10 -19.66
C GLU A 23 -8.92 21.81 -19.91
N ARG A 24 -9.98 21.40 -19.21
CA ARG A 24 -11.15 22.28 -19.08
C ARG A 24 -11.54 22.43 -17.60
N ASN A 25 -11.08 23.55 -17.03
CA ASN A 25 -11.38 24.09 -15.69
C ASN A 25 -10.84 23.35 -14.47
N ARG A 26 -9.52 23.42 -14.25
CA ARG A 26 -8.94 23.28 -12.90
C ARG A 26 -8.15 24.53 -12.53
N PRO A 27 -8.15 24.97 -11.26
CA PRO A 27 -7.32 26.08 -10.83
C PRO A 27 -5.86 25.71 -11.10
N LEU A 28 -5.22 26.45 -12.01
CA LEU A 28 -3.84 26.26 -12.46
C LEU A 28 -2.85 26.18 -11.27
N GLY A 29 -3.17 26.80 -10.13
CA GLY A 29 -2.33 26.80 -8.94
C GLY A 29 -2.17 25.45 -8.23
N LEU A 30 -3.21 24.61 -8.11
CA LEU A 30 -3.10 23.37 -7.32
C LEU A 30 -2.24 22.32 -8.04
N VAL A 31 -2.49 22.10 -9.33
CA VAL A 31 -1.72 21.12 -10.12
C VAL A 31 -0.26 21.53 -10.19
N GLN A 32 0.01 22.82 -10.42
CA GLN A 32 1.37 23.35 -10.44
C GLN A 32 2.05 23.20 -9.08
N HIS A 33 1.36 23.56 -8.00
CA HIS A 33 1.91 23.42 -6.64
C HIS A 33 2.23 21.96 -6.29
N LEU A 34 1.38 21.00 -6.67
CA LEU A 34 1.65 19.57 -6.48
C LEU A 34 2.87 19.09 -7.27
N GLN A 35 3.09 19.61 -8.48
CA GLN A 35 4.29 19.29 -9.26
C GLN A 35 5.55 19.92 -8.63
N GLU A 36 5.47 21.16 -8.17
CA GLU A 36 6.57 21.84 -7.47
C GLU A 36 6.99 21.07 -6.21
N LEU A 37 6.04 20.49 -5.46
CA LEU A 37 6.32 19.61 -4.31
C LEU A 37 7.04 18.31 -4.72
N VAL A 38 6.61 17.70 -5.83
CA VAL A 38 7.23 16.48 -6.37
C VAL A 38 8.68 16.77 -6.81
N ASP A 39 8.90 17.87 -7.52
CA ASP A 39 10.22 18.29 -7.99
C ASP A 39 11.15 18.65 -6.81
N ALA A 40 10.63 19.40 -5.83
CA ALA A 40 11.38 19.76 -4.62
C ALA A 40 11.80 18.54 -3.80
N GLN A 41 10.93 17.54 -3.65
CA GLN A 41 11.25 16.32 -2.92
C GLN A 41 12.29 15.47 -3.68
N ALA A 42 12.20 15.39 -5.02
CA ALA A 42 13.18 14.67 -5.83
C ALA A 42 14.57 15.33 -5.82
N ALA A 43 14.67 16.63 -5.54
CA ALA A 43 15.94 17.33 -5.42
C ALA A 43 16.69 17.08 -4.09
N ARG A 44 16.07 16.39 -3.11
CA ARG A 44 16.71 16.10 -1.82
C ARG A 44 17.75 14.99 -1.97
N ALA A 45 18.83 15.10 -1.19
CA ALA A 45 19.85 14.05 -1.10
C ALA A 45 19.20 12.69 -0.78
N ASN A 46 19.70 11.64 -1.42
CA ASN A 46 19.22 10.25 -1.31
C ASN A 46 17.80 9.98 -1.83
N THR A 47 17.13 10.95 -2.46
CA THR A 47 15.84 10.73 -3.14
C THR A 47 16.06 10.49 -4.62
N HIS A 48 15.83 9.26 -5.07
CA HIS A 48 16.11 8.86 -6.46
C HIS A 48 14.88 8.99 -7.37
N ALA A 49 13.69 8.96 -6.78
CA ALA A 49 12.42 8.82 -7.48
C ALA A 49 11.27 9.28 -6.57
N VAL A 50 10.33 10.04 -7.12
CA VAL A 50 9.08 10.42 -6.47
C VAL A 50 7.94 10.23 -7.46
N ILE A 51 6.84 9.62 -7.01
CA ILE A 51 5.58 9.57 -7.74
C ILE A 51 4.48 10.01 -6.78
N LEU A 52 3.62 10.93 -7.22
CA LEU A 52 2.45 11.38 -6.47
C LEU A 52 1.20 11.27 -7.34
N LYS A 53 0.17 10.62 -6.80
CA LYS A 53 -1.17 10.59 -7.37
C LYS A 53 -2.16 11.14 -6.35
N VAL A 54 -2.97 12.11 -6.74
CA VAL A 54 -4.05 12.67 -5.92
C VAL A 54 -5.36 12.53 -6.69
N GLN A 55 -6.37 11.97 -6.06
CA GLN A 55 -7.69 11.83 -6.66
C GLN A 55 -8.79 12.09 -5.64
N SER A 56 -9.74 12.97 -5.95
CA SER A 56 -10.94 13.16 -5.14
C SER A 56 -12.03 12.15 -5.56
N GLY A 57 -12.92 11.78 -4.62
CA GLY A 57 -14.01 10.83 -4.89
C GLY A 57 -15.01 11.32 -5.95
N ASP A 58 -15.16 12.64 -6.11
CA ASP A 58 -15.97 13.26 -7.15
C ASP A 58 -15.20 13.52 -8.47
N GLY A 59 -13.91 13.16 -8.52
CA GLY A 59 -13.05 13.31 -9.69
C GLY A 59 -12.62 14.75 -10.03
N ARG A 60 -13.03 15.76 -9.26
CA ARG A 60 -12.66 17.17 -9.51
C ARG A 60 -11.16 17.43 -9.34
N VAL A 61 -10.50 16.66 -8.49
CA VAL A 61 -9.04 16.64 -8.33
C VAL A 61 -8.51 15.33 -8.89
N ALA A 62 -7.60 15.41 -9.86
CA ALA A 62 -6.92 14.25 -10.44
C ALA A 62 -5.50 14.61 -10.89
N PHE A 63 -4.54 14.56 -9.99
CA PHE A 63 -3.14 14.83 -10.26
C PHE A 63 -2.34 13.53 -10.35
N LYS A 64 -1.39 13.47 -11.29
CA LYS A 64 -0.37 12.43 -11.38
C LYS A 64 0.93 13.10 -11.80
N GLY A 65 1.93 13.09 -10.92
CA GLY A 65 3.25 13.66 -11.17
C GLY A 65 4.33 12.69 -10.76
N SER A 66 5.50 12.82 -11.39
CA SER A 66 6.70 12.08 -11.02
C SER A 66 7.95 12.93 -11.27
N ALA A 67 8.99 12.69 -10.49
CA ALA A 67 10.31 13.30 -10.67
C ALA A 67 11.42 12.31 -10.28
N GLY A 68 12.66 12.63 -10.67
CA GLY A 68 13.80 11.72 -10.57
C GLY A 68 13.80 10.67 -11.68
N HIS A 69 14.28 9.46 -11.38
CA HIS A 69 14.46 8.38 -12.37
C HIS A 69 13.24 7.47 -12.55
N ALA A 70 12.11 7.81 -11.93
CA ALA A 70 10.88 7.02 -12.05
C ALA A 70 10.09 7.37 -13.31
N THR A 71 9.49 6.35 -13.90
CA THR A 71 8.43 6.50 -14.89
C THR A 71 7.09 6.06 -14.27
N PRO A 72 5.95 6.43 -14.87
CA PRO A 72 4.65 5.93 -14.45
C PRO A 72 4.49 4.39 -14.41
N ASN A 73 5.37 3.65 -15.09
CA ASN A 73 5.35 2.18 -15.17
C ASN A 73 6.44 1.53 -14.31
N THR A 74 7.25 2.32 -13.60
CA THR A 74 8.28 1.79 -12.70
C THR A 74 7.61 0.98 -11.59
N ARG A 75 8.10 -0.25 -11.37
CA ARG A 75 7.63 -1.14 -10.31
C ARG A 75 8.41 -0.85 -9.02
N PHE A 76 7.71 -0.88 -7.89
CA PHE A 76 8.28 -0.68 -6.56
C PHE A 76 7.87 -1.82 -5.64
N PRO A 77 8.74 -2.25 -4.70
CA PRO A 77 8.29 -3.03 -3.57
C PRO A 77 7.33 -2.17 -2.75
N ILE A 78 6.10 -2.65 -2.55
CA ILE A 78 5.05 -1.88 -1.89
C ILE A 78 5.10 -1.99 -0.36
N ALA A 79 5.94 -2.88 0.18
CA ALA A 79 6.11 -3.11 1.62
C ALA A 79 4.76 -3.21 2.35
N SER A 80 4.59 -2.52 3.48
CA SER A 80 3.37 -2.57 4.30
C SER A 80 2.08 -2.12 3.60
N ILE A 81 2.13 -1.50 2.41
CA ILE A 81 0.92 -1.26 1.59
C ILE A 81 0.25 -2.60 1.22
N ALA A 82 1.01 -3.69 1.11
CA ALA A 82 0.47 -5.03 0.85
C ALA A 82 -0.58 -5.48 1.89
N LYS A 83 -0.52 -4.98 3.13
CA LYS A 83 -1.50 -5.31 4.18
C LYS A 83 -2.93 -4.92 3.78
N MET A 84 -3.12 -3.83 3.05
CA MET A 84 -4.45 -3.44 2.56
C MET A 84 -5.01 -4.44 1.53
N PHE A 85 -4.13 -5.01 0.71
CA PHE A 85 -4.52 -6.05 -0.25
C PHE A 85 -4.95 -7.32 0.47
N THR A 86 -4.13 -7.80 1.42
CA THR A 86 -4.48 -8.96 2.27
C THR A 86 -5.77 -8.74 3.06
N ALA A 87 -5.96 -7.56 3.66
CA ALA A 87 -7.18 -7.23 4.37
C ALA A 87 -8.41 -7.28 3.45
N THR A 88 -8.28 -6.78 2.22
CA THR A 88 -9.37 -6.84 1.22
C THR A 88 -9.74 -8.29 0.90
N LEU A 89 -8.76 -9.16 0.69
CA LEU A 89 -9.01 -10.59 0.42
C LEU A 89 -9.70 -11.27 1.61
N ILE A 90 -9.28 -10.98 2.84
CA ILE A 90 -9.93 -11.50 4.04
C ILE A 90 -11.37 -11.01 4.13
N MET A 91 -11.64 -9.72 3.87
CA MET A 91 -13.01 -9.20 3.87
C MET A 91 -13.88 -9.84 2.79
N GLN A 92 -13.33 -10.19 1.62
CA GLN A 92 -14.06 -10.95 0.60
C GLN A 92 -14.42 -12.37 1.08
N LEU A 93 -13.55 -13.03 1.84
CA LEU A 93 -13.83 -14.32 2.46
C LEU A 93 -14.91 -14.20 3.55
N VAL A 94 -14.90 -13.12 4.33
CA VAL A 94 -15.94 -12.80 5.31
C VAL A 94 -17.28 -12.55 4.64
N GLU A 95 -17.32 -11.74 3.58
CA GLU A 95 -18.56 -11.47 2.82
C GLU A 95 -19.14 -12.74 2.19
N SER A 96 -18.31 -13.68 1.79
CA SER A 96 -18.74 -14.97 1.23
C SER A 96 -19.02 -16.04 2.29
N GLY A 97 -18.89 -15.73 3.57
CA GLY A 97 -19.19 -16.63 4.69
C GLY A 97 -18.17 -17.77 4.88
N HIS A 98 -16.98 -17.65 4.31
CA HIS A 98 -15.90 -18.64 4.49
C HIS A 98 -15.11 -18.44 5.78
N ILE A 99 -15.09 -17.21 6.31
CA ILE A 99 -14.36 -16.82 7.53
C ILE A 99 -15.24 -15.88 8.35
N ASP A 100 -15.19 -15.96 9.67
CA ASP A 100 -15.69 -14.94 10.60
C ASP A 100 -14.53 -14.11 11.15
N LEU A 101 -14.74 -12.82 11.41
CA LEU A 101 -13.70 -11.97 12.01
C LEU A 101 -13.38 -12.37 13.45
N ASP A 102 -14.34 -12.96 14.16
CA ASP A 102 -14.23 -13.31 15.57
C ASP A 102 -13.89 -14.79 15.79
N GLU A 103 -13.74 -15.60 14.73
CA GLU A 103 -13.18 -16.95 14.87
C GLU A 103 -11.66 -16.90 15.10
N THR A 104 -11.12 -17.99 15.64
CA THR A 104 -9.69 -18.07 15.98
C THR A 104 -8.85 -18.36 14.75
N VAL A 105 -7.59 -17.91 14.74
CA VAL A 105 -6.66 -18.22 13.65
C VAL A 105 -6.44 -19.73 13.55
N GLN A 106 -6.44 -20.43 14.69
CA GLN A 106 -6.30 -21.88 14.78
C GLN A 106 -7.47 -22.64 14.11
N SER A 107 -8.70 -22.11 14.12
CA SER A 107 -9.83 -22.78 13.45
C SER A 107 -9.70 -22.77 11.92
N ILE A 108 -9.04 -21.74 11.37
CA ILE A 108 -8.82 -21.58 9.93
C ILE A 108 -7.57 -22.35 9.45
N LEU A 109 -6.58 -22.51 10.33
CA LEU A 109 -5.32 -23.21 10.06
C LEU A 109 -5.16 -24.44 10.96
N PRO A 110 -6.03 -25.47 10.85
CA PRO A 110 -6.06 -26.59 11.78
C PRO A 110 -4.76 -27.42 11.77
N ASP A 111 -4.05 -27.46 10.64
CA ASP A 111 -2.83 -28.24 10.46
C ASP A 111 -1.54 -27.47 10.80
N THR A 112 -1.67 -26.23 11.28
CA THR A 112 -0.54 -25.39 11.69
C THR A 112 -0.47 -25.32 13.22
N ASP A 113 0.66 -25.70 13.80
CA ASP A 113 0.91 -25.48 15.23
C ASP A 113 1.22 -24.00 15.48
N LEU A 114 0.31 -23.31 16.16
CA LEU A 114 0.43 -21.91 16.54
C LEU A 114 0.86 -21.74 18.00
N SER A 115 1.12 -22.82 18.73
CA SER A 115 1.53 -22.74 20.13
C SER A 115 2.82 -21.93 20.28
N GLY A 116 2.93 -21.19 21.38
CA GLY A 116 4.10 -20.36 21.68
C GLY A 116 4.22 -19.04 20.90
N LEU A 117 3.38 -18.78 19.89
CA LEU A 117 3.38 -17.49 19.17
C LEU A 117 3.08 -16.28 20.06
N LEU A 118 2.24 -16.43 21.09
CA LEU A 118 1.91 -15.36 22.03
C LEU A 118 2.00 -15.86 23.48
N VAL A 119 3.21 -15.85 24.04
CA VAL A 119 3.44 -16.17 25.46
C VAL A 119 3.61 -14.89 26.28
N VAL A 120 2.74 -14.68 27.26
CA VAL A 120 2.81 -13.55 28.18
C VAL A 120 2.87 -14.08 29.61
N LYS A 121 3.94 -13.77 30.34
CA LYS A 121 4.16 -14.23 31.74
C LYS A 121 3.93 -15.75 31.88
N ASP A 122 4.63 -16.52 31.05
CA ASP A 122 4.57 -17.99 30.99
C ASP A 122 3.18 -18.58 30.67
N THR A 123 2.24 -17.75 30.19
CA THR A 123 0.91 -18.18 29.75
C THR A 123 0.81 -18.05 28.23
N ASP A 124 0.49 -19.15 27.55
CA ASP A 124 0.27 -19.18 26.10
C ASP A 124 -1.16 -18.71 25.76
N HIS A 125 -1.24 -17.63 25.00
CA HIS A 125 -2.46 -17.02 24.51
C HIS A 125 -2.68 -17.22 23.00
N SER A 126 -1.83 -17.98 22.30
CA SER A 126 -1.91 -18.20 20.85
C SER A 126 -3.28 -18.70 20.39
N ALA A 127 -3.91 -19.57 21.18
CA ALA A 127 -5.24 -20.12 20.87
C ALA A 127 -6.37 -19.08 20.89
N THR A 128 -6.12 -17.88 21.45
CA THR A 128 -7.10 -16.79 21.54
C THR A 128 -6.96 -15.76 20.41
N LEU A 129 -5.97 -15.91 19.54
CA LEU A 129 -5.77 -15.03 18.40
C LEU A 129 -6.95 -15.18 17.43
N THR A 130 -7.56 -14.06 17.06
CA THR A 130 -8.67 -14.01 16.09
C THR A 130 -8.23 -13.29 14.83
N ILE A 131 -8.99 -13.45 13.76
CA ILE A 131 -8.75 -12.71 12.50
C ILE A 131 -8.85 -11.20 12.72
N ARG A 132 -9.80 -10.75 13.56
CA ARG A 132 -9.93 -9.34 13.94
C ARG A 132 -8.66 -8.81 14.60
N HIS A 133 -8.03 -9.58 15.49
CA HIS A 133 -6.77 -9.16 16.12
C HIS A 133 -5.65 -8.94 15.09
N LEU A 134 -5.52 -9.83 14.10
CA LEU A 134 -4.50 -9.70 13.05
C LEU A 134 -4.74 -8.50 12.14
N LEU A 135 -5.99 -8.32 11.67
CA LEU A 135 -6.34 -7.21 10.77
C LEU A 135 -6.17 -5.83 11.42
N HIS A 136 -6.42 -5.73 12.72
CA HIS A 136 -6.31 -4.47 13.46
C HIS A 136 -4.94 -4.23 14.09
N GLN A 137 -3.97 -5.14 13.92
CA GLN A 137 -2.66 -5.06 14.57
C GLN A 137 -2.79 -4.96 16.11
N THR A 138 -3.72 -5.73 16.69
CA THR A 138 -4.01 -5.74 18.14
C THR A 138 -3.79 -7.12 18.78
N SER A 139 -3.18 -8.05 18.06
CA SER A 139 -2.86 -9.39 18.57
C SER A 139 -1.79 -9.41 19.66
N GLY A 140 -0.94 -8.39 19.73
CA GLY A 140 0.24 -8.39 20.60
C GLY A 140 1.41 -9.22 20.05
N LEU A 141 1.32 -9.75 18.83
CA LEU A 141 2.44 -10.42 18.17
C LEU A 141 3.54 -9.40 17.84
N ALA A 142 4.79 -9.77 18.09
CA ALA A 142 5.95 -8.93 17.76
C ALA A 142 6.18 -8.88 16.24
N ASP A 143 6.80 -7.79 15.77
CA ASP A 143 7.36 -7.77 14.42
C ASP A 143 8.49 -8.81 14.33
N TYR A 144 8.52 -9.55 13.24
CA TYR A 144 9.57 -10.50 12.93
C TYR A 144 10.97 -9.89 13.07
N TYR A 145 11.18 -8.66 12.59
CA TYR A 145 12.47 -7.97 12.66
C TYR A 145 12.84 -7.44 14.04
N GLU A 146 11.87 -7.28 14.93
CA GLU A 146 12.09 -6.82 16.30
C GLU A 146 12.17 -7.98 17.30
N SER A 147 11.79 -9.19 16.86
CA SER A 147 11.89 -10.41 17.64
C SER A 147 13.28 -11.05 17.51
N GLU A 148 13.72 -11.76 18.54
CA GLU A 148 14.97 -12.53 18.50
C GLU A 148 14.96 -13.64 17.43
N LEU A 149 13.80 -13.94 16.81
CA LEU A 149 13.67 -14.89 15.69
C LEU A 149 14.39 -14.45 14.42
N ALA A 150 14.69 -13.16 14.25
CA ALA A 150 15.49 -12.69 13.11
C ALA A 150 16.98 -13.11 13.22
N ALA A 151 17.44 -13.52 14.40
CA ALA A 151 18.83 -13.97 14.60
C ALA A 151 19.08 -15.40 14.08
N ASP A 152 18.02 -16.16 13.81
CA ASP A 152 18.07 -17.58 13.42
C ASP A 152 17.92 -17.82 11.89
N LEU A 153 17.86 -16.76 11.06
CA LEU A 153 17.90 -16.83 9.58
C LEU A 153 19.26 -16.41 9.01
#